data_AF-A0A2N3LBA7-F1
#
_entry.id   AF-A0A2N3LBA7-F1
#
_cell.length_a   1.000
_cell.length_b   1.000
_cell.length_c   1.000
_cell.angle_alpha   90.00
_cell.angle_beta   90.00
_cell.angle_gamma   90.00
#
_symmetry.space_group_name_H-M   'P 1'
#
loop_
_entity.id
_entity.type
_entity.pdbx_description
1 polymer ?
#
loop_
_entity_poly.entity_id
_entity_poly.type
_entity_poly.pdbx_seq_one_letter_code
_entity_poly.pdbx_strand_id
1 'polypeptide(L)'
;MTMQENNIKTILYADYSERNIRSAKEAIDPLGFGDFIRCDDREKTIELVSSLKPDIVLVGLYLDGMRGISTIRSIRESITATNRHGKDVTILLGAPKLDRRAMREAVDAGIEGIFRQPVDPARLRKIITSVMKKPRRFVLQDDYFGPARPQDLAKDETVPSPEDESVSETKQRRHSDKARAPASASVTIKPNGRRRSDTAVKPEPTSQPDSTNKQTFDDGELAGVANQDKESLDARNIKAAIAARALLKPDLVPKKPKPKSKPQKVAAETPEIEEDTVPVEESPKEPAKEQPIPAVLKEADVAGEPESEVDAEPEIDEEELVEIDLQEALVDHKLWVDTGGKEGSVMAIEHADLRDADLEGIDLSRCGLRFASFRNANCKNAVLRRCDLTAADFVQTNLESANLAASRLSGARFNEATLRNTVFLGSDLSNACFKGMHLINCDLSGTNLAGADFRDADLSGANGLFAEQIQRARVNTNTRLPRNLKLRS
;
A
#
# COMPACT_ATOMS: atom_id res chain seq x y z
N MET A 1 28.47 -29.96 34.78
CA MET A 1 27.36 -29.06 34.41
C MET A 1 26.98 -29.37 32.97
N THR A 2 25.69 -29.44 32.66
CA THR A 2 25.21 -29.56 31.27
C THR A 2 25.48 -28.26 30.53
N MET A 3 25.96 -28.35 29.27
CA MET A 3 25.88 -27.23 28.35
C MET A 3 24.41 -26.82 28.23
N GLN A 4 24.06 -25.60 28.61
CA GLN A 4 22.86 -25.00 28.04
C GLN A 4 23.23 -24.59 26.63
N GLU A 5 22.71 -25.32 25.64
CA GLU A 5 22.60 -24.77 24.30
C GLU A 5 21.76 -23.51 24.42
N ASN A 6 22.41 -22.35 24.27
CA ASN A 6 21.71 -21.08 24.11
C ASN A 6 20.96 -21.17 22.78
N ASN A 7 19.74 -21.70 22.80
CA ASN A 7 18.88 -21.79 21.64
C ASN A 7 18.57 -20.36 21.19
N ILE A 8 19.34 -19.87 20.21
CA ILE A 8 19.41 -18.44 19.91
C ILE A 8 18.14 -18.05 19.20
N LYS A 9 17.29 -17.32 19.91
CA LYS A 9 15.93 -17.03 19.47
C LYS A 9 15.91 -16.23 18.18
N THR A 10 14.90 -16.46 17.37
CA THR A 10 14.76 -15.87 16.04
C THR A 10 13.46 -15.07 15.91
N ILE A 11 13.51 -13.96 15.18
CA ILE A 11 12.33 -13.13 14.88
C ILE A 11 12.21 -12.97 13.37
N LEU A 12 11.02 -13.23 12.86
CA LEU A 12 10.61 -12.85 11.51
C LEU A 12 9.79 -11.56 11.58
N TYR A 13 10.20 -10.50 10.89
CA TYR A 13 9.34 -9.33 10.66
C TYR A 13 8.82 -9.32 9.23
N ALA A 14 7.51 -9.49 9.09
CA ALA A 14 6.74 -9.37 7.87
C ALA A 14 6.15 -7.94 7.73
N ASP A 15 6.94 -7.01 7.19
CA ASP A 15 6.56 -5.62 6.88
C ASP A 15 7.44 -5.14 5.72
N TYR A 16 7.02 -4.11 4.98
CA TYR A 16 7.75 -3.50 3.86
C TYR A 16 8.33 -2.11 4.19
N SER A 17 7.90 -1.49 5.29
CA SER A 17 8.30 -0.14 5.67
C SER A 17 9.69 -0.18 6.30
N GLU A 18 10.73 0.15 5.54
CA GLU A 18 12.11 0.24 6.02
C GLU A 18 12.27 1.13 7.28
N ARG A 19 11.38 2.12 7.49
CA ARG A 19 11.29 2.87 8.76
C ARG A 19 10.84 1.98 9.92
N ASN A 20 9.72 1.28 9.78
CA ASN A 20 9.23 0.35 10.81
C ASN A 20 10.23 -0.77 11.08
N ILE A 21 10.83 -1.32 10.01
CA ILE A 21 11.84 -2.39 10.05
C ILE A 21 13.07 -1.95 10.85
N ARG A 22 13.62 -0.76 10.56
CA ARG A 22 14.78 -0.20 11.28
C ARG A 22 14.48 -0.01 12.77
N SER A 23 13.36 0.62 13.10
CA SER A 23 12.93 0.82 14.49
C SER A 23 12.54 -0.47 15.21
N ALA A 24 12.13 -1.52 14.48
CA ALA A 24 11.92 -2.84 15.05
C ALA A 24 13.24 -3.58 15.31
N LYS A 25 14.22 -3.47 14.41
CA LYS A 25 15.58 -4.00 14.66
C LYS A 25 16.19 -3.34 15.90
N GLU A 26 16.11 -2.01 16.01
CA GLU A 26 16.53 -1.26 17.19
C GLU A 26 15.81 -1.75 18.48
N ALA A 27 14.54 -2.14 18.38
CA ALA A 27 13.76 -2.73 19.48
C ALA A 27 14.20 -4.16 19.88
N ILE A 28 14.97 -4.85 19.02
CA ILE A 28 15.34 -6.27 19.14
C ILE A 28 16.82 -6.47 19.44
N ASP A 29 17.72 -5.66 18.89
CA ASP A 29 19.18 -5.84 19.02
C ASP A 29 19.65 -5.98 20.51
N PRO A 30 19.33 -5.04 21.42
CA PRO A 30 19.56 -5.20 22.88
C PRO A 30 18.85 -6.37 23.60
N LEU A 31 18.06 -7.21 22.93
CA LEU A 31 17.43 -8.39 23.53
C LEU A 31 18.19 -9.69 23.23
N GLY A 32 19.24 -9.67 22.41
CA GLY A 32 20.11 -10.83 22.17
C GLY A 32 19.46 -11.96 21.36
N PHE A 33 18.54 -11.64 20.45
CA PHE A 33 18.10 -12.56 19.41
C PHE A 33 19.22 -12.77 18.38
N GLY A 34 19.23 -13.93 17.73
CA GLY A 34 20.24 -14.30 16.73
C GLY A 34 19.90 -13.70 15.38
N ASP A 35 18.90 -14.30 14.72
CA ASP A 35 18.44 -13.84 13.41
C ASP A 35 17.22 -12.94 13.52
N PHE A 36 17.37 -11.73 12.98
CA PHE A 36 16.27 -10.82 12.65
C PHE A 36 15.97 -10.94 11.16
N ILE A 37 15.14 -11.91 10.81
CA ILE A 37 14.74 -12.22 9.43
C ILE A 37 13.72 -11.18 8.99
N ARG A 38 13.88 -10.64 7.78
CA ARG A 38 12.94 -9.70 7.17
C ARG A 38 12.25 -10.39 6.00
N CYS A 39 10.94 -10.24 5.90
CA CYS A 39 10.18 -10.60 4.72
C CYS A 39 9.17 -9.49 4.41
N ASP A 40 8.90 -9.27 3.13
CA ASP A 40 7.90 -8.31 2.69
C ASP A 40 6.88 -8.93 1.71
N ASP A 41 6.93 -10.25 1.55
CA ASP A 41 6.08 -11.04 0.66
C ASP A 41 5.22 -12.00 1.51
N ARG A 42 3.94 -12.17 1.17
CA ARG A 42 2.98 -12.90 2.03
C ARG A 42 3.22 -14.40 1.97
N GLU A 43 3.31 -14.96 0.79
CA GLU A 43 3.48 -16.40 0.55
C GLU A 43 4.84 -16.85 1.08
N LYS A 44 5.90 -16.07 0.84
CA LYS A 44 7.24 -16.29 1.39
C LYS A 44 7.28 -16.10 2.92
N THR A 45 6.45 -15.23 3.51
CA THR A 45 6.31 -15.17 4.98
C THR A 45 5.79 -16.50 5.52
N ILE A 46 4.78 -17.09 4.89
CA ILE A 46 4.20 -18.39 5.30
C ILE A 46 5.24 -19.52 5.15
N GLU A 47 6.02 -19.51 4.06
CA GLU A 47 7.15 -20.42 3.84
C GLU A 47 8.23 -20.28 4.93
N LEU A 48 8.62 -19.05 5.28
CA LEU A 48 9.64 -18.76 6.29
C LEU A 48 9.18 -19.14 7.71
N VAL A 49 7.91 -18.90 8.07
CA VAL A 49 7.35 -19.40 9.34
C VAL A 49 7.39 -20.92 9.40
N SER A 50 7.11 -21.58 8.28
CA SER A 50 7.09 -23.04 8.18
C SER A 50 8.49 -23.65 8.26
N SER A 51 9.46 -23.07 7.55
CA SER A 51 10.83 -23.61 7.40
C SER A 51 11.77 -23.22 8.55
N LEU A 52 11.82 -21.93 8.91
CA LEU A 52 12.75 -21.42 9.93
C LEU A 52 12.19 -21.54 11.36
N LYS A 53 10.88 -21.75 11.51
CA LYS A 53 10.17 -21.90 12.79
C LYS A 53 10.51 -20.80 13.83
N PRO A 54 10.33 -19.50 13.48
CA PRO A 54 10.72 -18.39 14.34
C PRO A 54 9.98 -18.38 15.68
N ASP A 55 10.61 -17.91 16.77
CA ASP A 55 9.97 -17.73 18.08
C ASP A 55 8.82 -16.71 18.01
N ILE A 56 9.04 -15.62 17.27
CA ILE A 56 8.08 -14.52 17.09
C ILE A 56 7.97 -14.17 15.61
N VAL A 57 6.73 -13.98 15.16
CA VAL A 57 6.42 -13.26 13.91
C VAL A 57 5.86 -11.88 14.27
N LEU A 58 6.53 -10.83 13.84
CA LEU A 58 5.93 -9.50 13.75
C LEU A 58 5.28 -9.37 12.38
N VAL A 59 4.06 -8.84 12.28
CA VAL A 59 3.39 -8.58 11.00
C VAL A 59 2.89 -7.13 10.98
N GLY A 60 3.24 -6.35 9.95
CA GLY A 60 2.76 -4.97 9.80
C GLY A 60 1.26 -4.87 9.55
N LEU A 61 0.68 -3.66 9.59
CA LEU A 61 -0.75 -3.48 9.31
C LEU A 61 -1.12 -3.95 7.90
N TYR A 62 -0.19 -3.77 6.97
CA TYR A 62 -0.28 -4.21 5.59
C TYR A 62 0.97 -5.02 5.23
N LEU A 63 0.78 -6.11 4.52
CA LEU A 63 1.83 -6.90 3.90
C LEU A 63 1.36 -7.25 2.48
N ASP A 64 2.22 -6.99 1.51
CA ASP A 64 2.02 -7.29 0.09
C ASP A 64 0.60 -7.04 -0.45
N GLY A 65 0.15 -5.79 -0.43
CA GLY A 65 -1.18 -5.42 -0.94
C GLY A 65 -2.37 -6.01 -0.18
N MET A 66 -2.14 -6.65 0.97
CA MET A 66 -3.16 -7.24 1.84
C MET A 66 -3.07 -6.68 3.26
N ARG A 67 -4.19 -6.71 3.99
CA ARG A 67 -4.21 -6.45 5.44
C ARG A 67 -3.43 -7.54 6.17
N GLY A 68 -2.52 -7.19 7.07
CA GLY A 68 -1.68 -8.13 7.83
C GLY A 68 -2.49 -9.18 8.59
N ILE A 69 -3.71 -8.85 9.04
CA ILE A 69 -4.67 -9.82 9.63
C ILE A 69 -4.94 -11.01 8.69
N SER A 70 -4.96 -10.81 7.37
CA SER A 70 -5.11 -11.87 6.36
C SER A 70 -3.87 -12.77 6.29
N THR A 71 -2.66 -12.18 6.35
CA THR A 71 -1.40 -12.94 6.47
C THR A 71 -1.40 -13.79 7.75
N ILE A 72 -1.81 -13.20 8.87
CA ILE A 72 -1.86 -13.88 10.17
C ILE A 72 -2.81 -15.08 10.12
N ARG A 73 -4.00 -14.94 9.52
CA ARG A 73 -4.92 -16.06 9.27
C ARG A 73 -4.26 -17.15 8.44
N SER A 74 -3.65 -16.81 7.32
CA SER A 74 -2.97 -17.81 6.48
C SER A 74 -1.78 -18.49 7.17
N ILE A 75 -1.08 -17.82 8.10
CA ILE A 75 -0.07 -18.46 8.97
C ILE A 75 -0.73 -19.43 9.97
N ARG A 76 -1.90 -19.10 10.53
CA ARG A 76 -2.66 -20.02 11.40
C ARG A 76 -3.30 -21.18 10.62
N GLU A 77 -3.59 -21.00 9.33
CA GLU A 77 -4.25 -21.95 8.44
C GLU A 77 -3.25 -22.88 7.72
N SER A 78 -1.98 -22.49 7.55
CA SER A 78 -0.93 -23.28 6.87
C SER A 78 -0.41 -24.49 7.66
N ILE A 79 -1.26 -25.11 8.47
CA ILE A 79 -0.94 -26.28 9.28
C ILE A 79 -0.96 -27.52 8.40
N THR A 80 0.09 -28.34 8.46
CA THR A 80 0.15 -29.67 7.85
C THR A 80 0.32 -30.75 8.91
N ALA A 81 0.16 -32.02 8.54
CA ALA A 81 0.39 -33.14 9.44
C ALA A 81 1.83 -33.18 10.01
N THR A 82 2.81 -32.66 9.27
CA THR A 82 4.23 -32.62 9.66
C THR A 82 4.68 -31.26 10.21
N ASN A 83 3.90 -30.20 10.02
CA ASN A 83 4.25 -28.86 10.50
C ASN A 83 3.05 -28.11 11.09
N ARG A 84 3.12 -27.89 12.42
CA ARG A 84 2.08 -27.18 13.18
C ARG A 84 2.52 -25.80 13.66
N HIS A 85 3.76 -25.38 13.36
CA HIS A 85 4.37 -24.17 13.95
C HIS A 85 3.53 -22.91 13.76
N GLY A 86 2.89 -22.75 12.60
CA GLY A 86 1.96 -21.66 12.31
C GLY A 86 0.79 -21.52 13.30
N LYS A 87 0.35 -22.61 13.96
CA LYS A 87 -0.69 -22.56 15.00
C LYS A 87 -0.20 -21.91 16.29
N ASP A 88 1.03 -22.22 16.69
CA ASP A 88 1.51 -22.08 18.07
C ASP A 88 2.59 -20.98 18.22
N VAL A 89 3.15 -20.49 17.10
CA VAL A 89 4.08 -19.35 17.06
C VAL A 89 3.46 -18.08 17.64
N THR A 90 4.27 -17.26 18.32
CA THR A 90 3.83 -15.95 18.84
C THR A 90 3.73 -14.93 17.71
N ILE A 91 2.57 -14.31 17.50
CA ILE A 91 2.34 -13.32 16.46
C ILE A 91 1.94 -11.96 17.04
N LEU A 92 2.68 -10.91 16.68
CA LEU A 92 2.35 -9.52 17.04
C LEU A 92 1.95 -8.70 15.80
N LEU A 93 0.79 -8.04 15.86
CA LEU A 93 0.29 -7.19 14.78
C LEU A 93 0.68 -5.71 14.98
N GLY A 94 1.31 -5.11 13.98
CA GLY A 94 1.55 -3.67 13.90
C GLY A 94 0.29 -2.92 13.46
N ALA A 95 -0.10 -1.87 14.18
CA ALA A 95 -1.20 -0.99 13.77
C ALA A 95 -1.09 0.42 14.37
N PRO A 96 -1.54 1.49 13.68
CA PRO A 96 -1.56 2.85 14.25
C PRO A 96 -2.69 3.04 15.27
N LYS A 97 -3.84 2.42 14.97
CA LYS A 97 -5.07 2.29 15.76
C LYS A 97 -5.91 1.20 15.09
N LEU A 98 -6.63 0.39 15.86
CA LEU A 98 -7.69 -0.49 15.36
C LEU A 98 -9.05 0.06 15.80
N ASP A 99 -10.10 -0.20 15.01
CA ASP A 99 -11.49 -0.01 15.43
C ASP A 99 -12.05 -1.31 16.06
N ARG A 100 -13.27 -1.27 16.61
CA ARG A 100 -13.85 -2.46 17.28
C ARG A 100 -14.04 -3.65 16.32
N ARG A 101 -14.20 -3.41 15.01
CA ARG A 101 -14.24 -4.46 14.00
C ARG A 101 -12.86 -5.09 13.79
N ALA A 102 -11.82 -4.29 13.50
CA ALA A 102 -10.48 -4.80 13.27
C ALA A 102 -9.85 -5.43 14.53
N MET A 103 -10.22 -4.97 15.73
CA MET A 103 -9.88 -5.65 17.00
C MET A 103 -10.43 -7.08 17.04
N ARG A 104 -11.70 -7.27 16.66
CA ARG A 104 -12.30 -8.61 16.58
C ARG A 104 -11.64 -9.44 15.49
N GLU A 105 -11.53 -8.91 14.27
CA GLU A 105 -10.91 -9.63 13.14
C GLU A 105 -9.47 -10.11 13.43
N ALA A 106 -8.72 -9.37 14.27
CA ALA A 106 -7.39 -9.75 14.74
C ALA A 106 -7.39 -10.78 15.88
N VAL A 107 -8.36 -10.74 16.81
CA VAL A 107 -8.58 -11.82 17.81
C VAL A 107 -8.97 -13.12 17.11
N ASP A 108 -9.88 -13.06 16.13
CA ASP A 108 -10.29 -14.19 15.32
C ASP A 108 -9.10 -14.78 14.52
N ALA A 109 -8.13 -13.94 14.13
CA ALA A 109 -6.88 -14.37 13.50
C ALA A 109 -5.86 -14.96 14.49
N GLY A 110 -6.09 -14.86 15.80
CA GLY A 110 -5.25 -15.44 16.84
C GLY A 110 -3.91 -14.74 17.03
N ILE A 111 -3.91 -13.44 17.33
CA ILE A 111 -2.71 -12.68 17.75
C ILE A 111 -2.39 -12.87 19.25
N GLU A 112 -1.11 -12.76 19.62
CA GLU A 112 -0.63 -12.69 21.01
C GLU A 112 -0.29 -11.25 21.44
N GLY A 113 -0.33 -10.28 20.52
CA GLY A 113 -0.21 -8.86 20.86
C GLY A 113 -0.28 -7.88 19.70
N ILE A 114 -0.28 -6.59 20.04
CA ILE A 114 -0.22 -5.47 19.09
C ILE A 114 0.87 -4.48 19.50
N PHE A 115 1.59 -3.97 18.51
CA PHE A 115 2.49 -2.83 18.65
C PHE A 115 2.03 -1.66 17.78
N ARG A 116 2.43 -0.44 18.15
CA ARG A 116 2.02 0.76 17.40
C ARG A 116 2.86 0.93 16.14
N GLN A 117 2.23 1.36 15.05
CA GLN A 117 2.91 1.90 13.87
C GLN A 117 2.60 3.41 13.74
N PRO A 118 3.58 4.30 13.42
CA PRO A 118 5.00 4.04 13.29
C PRO A 118 5.62 3.41 14.54
N VAL A 119 6.63 2.56 14.35
CA VAL A 119 7.23 1.77 15.43
C VAL A 119 8.01 2.67 16.40
N ASP A 120 7.68 2.55 17.68
CA ASP A 120 8.47 3.08 18.80
C ASP A 120 9.37 1.97 19.37
N PRO A 121 10.72 2.09 19.29
CA PRO A 121 11.63 1.02 19.69
C PRO A 121 11.50 0.63 21.16
N ALA A 122 11.38 1.61 22.06
CA ALA A 122 11.32 1.37 23.50
C ALA A 122 10.03 0.65 23.94
N ARG A 123 8.90 0.97 23.30
CA ARG A 123 7.60 0.34 23.52
C ARG A 123 7.54 -1.06 22.90
N LEU A 124 8.04 -1.24 21.68
CA LEU A 124 8.10 -2.56 21.06
C LEU A 124 9.00 -3.52 21.85
N ARG A 125 10.18 -3.07 22.30
CA ARG A 125 11.08 -3.83 23.19
C ARG A 125 10.36 -4.32 24.45
N LYS A 126 9.56 -3.46 25.11
CA LYS A 126 8.75 -3.80 26.28
C LYS A 126 7.64 -4.81 25.95
N ILE A 127 6.99 -4.71 24.80
CA ILE A 127 5.95 -5.67 24.36
C ILE A 127 6.58 -7.04 24.12
N ILE A 128 7.66 -7.13 23.31
CA ILE A 128 8.39 -8.37 23.04
C ILE A 128 8.85 -9.04 24.35
N THR A 129 9.50 -8.28 25.24
CA THR A 129 9.97 -8.79 26.54
C THR A 129 8.83 -9.29 27.45
N SER A 130 7.63 -8.71 27.33
CA SER A 130 6.45 -9.12 28.10
C SER A 130 5.83 -10.39 27.55
N VAL A 131 5.60 -10.46 26.23
CA VAL A 131 4.98 -11.62 25.58
C VAL A 131 5.90 -12.83 25.67
N MET A 132 7.22 -12.67 25.49
CA MET A 132 8.19 -13.77 25.61
C MET A 132 8.32 -14.38 27.02
N LYS A 133 7.77 -13.74 28.05
CA LYS A 133 7.67 -14.30 29.41
C LYS A 133 6.39 -15.09 29.65
N LYS A 134 5.31 -14.77 28.94
CA LYS A 134 4.00 -15.45 29.06
C LYS A 134 3.13 -15.20 27.82
N PRO A 135 3.39 -15.90 26.70
CA PRO A 135 2.62 -15.72 25.47
C PRO A 135 1.18 -16.16 25.71
N ARG A 136 0.24 -15.31 25.31
CA ARG A 136 -1.20 -15.50 25.52
C ARG A 136 -1.95 -14.81 24.40
N ARG A 137 -2.86 -15.53 23.73
CA ARG A 137 -3.74 -14.96 22.72
C ARG A 137 -4.57 -13.82 23.29
N PHE A 138 -4.84 -12.82 22.45
CA PHE A 138 -5.73 -11.73 22.83
C PHE A 138 -7.18 -12.20 22.82
N VAL A 139 -7.98 -11.58 23.70
CA VAL A 139 -9.44 -11.68 23.70
C VAL A 139 -10.06 -10.29 23.55
N LEU A 140 -11.29 -10.25 23.06
CA LEU A 140 -12.14 -9.07 23.04
C LEU A 140 -13.45 -9.41 23.77
N GLN A 141 -13.50 -9.15 25.08
CA GLN A 141 -14.69 -9.33 25.92
C GLN A 141 -15.13 -7.96 26.44
N ASP A 142 -16.41 -7.63 26.25
CA ASP A 142 -16.96 -6.31 26.57
C ASP A 142 -16.09 -5.20 25.96
N ASP A 143 -15.50 -4.33 26.79
CA ASP A 143 -14.53 -3.29 26.39
C ASP A 143 -13.07 -3.66 26.72
N TYR A 144 -12.79 -4.88 27.22
CA TYR A 144 -11.43 -5.39 27.42
C TYR A 144 -10.86 -5.97 26.13
N PHE A 145 -9.74 -5.41 25.68
CA PHE A 145 -8.95 -5.89 24.55
C PHE A 145 -7.49 -6.11 24.99
N GLY A 146 -7.08 -7.37 25.13
CA GLY A 146 -5.77 -7.72 25.69
C GLY A 146 -5.54 -9.23 25.87
N PRO A 147 -4.37 -9.64 26.38
CA PRO A 147 -4.01 -11.05 26.48
C PRO A 147 -4.84 -11.79 27.53
N ALA A 148 -5.38 -12.94 27.15
CA ALA A 148 -6.33 -13.76 27.90
C ALA A 148 -6.02 -13.88 29.40
N ARG A 149 -6.98 -13.53 30.25
CA ARG A 149 -6.90 -13.70 31.71
C ARG A 149 -7.20 -15.18 32.05
N PRO A 150 -6.83 -15.68 33.24
CA PRO A 150 -7.10 -17.09 33.61
C PRO A 150 -8.59 -17.47 33.49
N GLN A 151 -9.49 -16.53 33.84
CA GLN A 151 -10.95 -16.67 33.71
C GLN A 151 -11.49 -16.72 32.26
N ASP A 152 -10.65 -16.38 31.28
CA ASP A 152 -11.01 -16.41 29.85
C ASP A 152 -10.66 -17.78 29.27
N LEU A 153 -9.49 -18.32 29.64
CA LEU A 153 -9.03 -19.67 29.26
C LEU A 153 -9.97 -20.76 29.78
N ALA A 154 -10.42 -20.65 31.03
CA ALA A 154 -11.34 -21.60 31.66
C ALA A 154 -12.76 -21.66 31.03
N LYS A 155 -13.05 -20.85 30.00
CA LYS A 155 -14.29 -20.93 29.23
C LYS A 155 -14.12 -21.75 27.95
N ASP A 156 -12.95 -21.71 27.30
CA ASP A 156 -12.65 -22.48 26.08
C ASP A 156 -12.73 -24.00 26.34
N GLU A 157 -12.31 -24.44 27.54
CA GLU A 157 -12.38 -25.84 27.96
C GLU A 157 -13.82 -26.39 28.15
N THR A 158 -14.85 -25.54 28.03
CA THR A 158 -16.26 -25.95 28.17
C THR A 158 -16.97 -26.26 26.85
N VAL A 159 -16.27 -26.20 25.72
CA VAL A 159 -16.79 -26.67 24.42
C VAL A 159 -16.54 -28.18 24.30
N PRO A 160 -17.58 -29.04 24.24
CA PRO A 160 -17.38 -30.47 24.07
C PRO A 160 -16.82 -30.76 22.67
N SER A 161 -15.81 -31.61 22.60
CA SER A 161 -15.31 -32.15 21.32
C SER A 161 -16.40 -33.00 20.66
N PRO A 162 -16.63 -32.88 19.34
CA PRO A 162 -17.49 -33.79 18.60
C PRO A 162 -16.84 -35.18 18.42
N GLU A 163 -17.63 -36.13 17.97
CA GLU A 163 -17.24 -37.50 17.58
C GLU A 163 -16.88 -38.48 18.72
N ASP A 164 -17.91 -38.85 19.50
CA ASP A 164 -18.02 -40.21 20.06
C ASP A 164 -19.50 -40.64 20.20
N GLU A 165 -20.31 -40.45 19.14
CA GLU A 165 -21.70 -40.93 19.10
C GLU A 165 -21.79 -42.41 18.68
N SER A 166 -21.90 -43.31 19.67
CA SER A 166 -22.35 -44.68 19.43
C SER A 166 -23.43 -45.15 20.43
N VAL A 167 -24.67 -45.19 19.94
CA VAL A 167 -25.75 -46.14 20.26
C VAL A 167 -26.01 -46.47 21.76
N SER A 168 -27.06 -45.89 22.36
CA SER A 168 -28.28 -46.67 22.73
C SER A 168 -29.37 -45.91 23.53
N GLU A 169 -30.60 -46.02 23.03
CA GLU A 169 -31.90 -46.22 23.73
C GLU A 169 -32.26 -45.56 25.09
N THR A 170 -33.25 -44.66 25.00
CA THR A 170 -34.58 -44.80 25.65
C THR A 170 -34.71 -44.89 27.18
N LYS A 171 -35.17 -43.79 27.82
CA LYS A 171 -36.32 -43.85 28.77
C LYS A 171 -37.03 -42.53 29.14
N GLN A 172 -38.34 -42.54 28.90
CA GLN A 172 -39.44 -42.02 29.73
C GLN A 172 -39.40 -40.59 30.35
N ARG A 173 -40.21 -39.71 29.72
CA ARG A 173 -41.22 -38.80 30.31
C ARG A 173 -41.23 -38.57 31.83
N ARG A 174 -41.37 -37.30 32.24
CA ARG A 174 -42.42 -36.86 33.18
C ARG A 174 -42.84 -35.40 32.95
N HIS A 175 -44.13 -35.10 33.19
CA HIS A 175 -44.71 -33.76 33.11
C HIS A 175 -44.40 -32.93 34.36
N SER A 176 -44.39 -31.60 34.20
CA SER A 176 -45.03 -30.70 35.17
C SER A 176 -45.50 -29.42 34.47
N ASP A 177 -46.80 -29.35 34.17
CA ASP A 177 -47.44 -28.16 33.61
C ASP A 177 -47.54 -27.00 34.61
N LYS A 178 -47.38 -25.77 34.13
CA LYS A 178 -48.09 -24.59 34.67
C LYS A 178 -48.15 -23.45 33.65
N ALA A 179 -49.33 -23.26 33.07
CA ALA A 179 -49.58 -22.20 32.10
C ALA A 179 -49.89 -20.85 32.77
N ARG A 180 -49.50 -19.74 32.13
CA ARG A 180 -50.37 -18.55 32.10
C ARG A 180 -50.13 -17.64 30.88
N ALA A 181 -51.18 -17.55 30.07
CA ALA A 181 -51.50 -16.51 29.09
C ALA A 181 -53.05 -16.31 29.20
N PRO A 182 -53.72 -15.38 28.48
CA PRO A 182 -53.21 -14.42 27.51
C PRO A 182 -53.71 -12.97 27.74
N ALA A 183 -53.35 -12.06 26.84
CA ALA A 183 -54.20 -10.94 26.42
C ALA A 183 -53.88 -10.59 24.96
N SER A 184 -54.89 -10.35 24.13
CA SER A 184 -54.76 -10.07 22.70
C SER A 184 -55.50 -8.79 22.32
N ALA A 185 -54.99 -8.06 21.32
CA ALA A 185 -55.72 -7.00 20.64
C ALA A 185 -55.22 -6.85 19.20
N SER A 186 -56.01 -7.33 18.23
CA SER A 186 -55.85 -7.04 16.82
C SER A 186 -57.16 -6.44 16.30
N VAL A 187 -57.06 -5.43 15.42
CA VAL A 187 -58.23 -4.77 14.84
C VAL A 187 -58.02 -4.60 13.33
N THR A 188 -59.05 -4.90 12.54
CA THR A 188 -59.09 -4.69 11.09
C THR A 188 -60.55 -4.53 10.67
N ILE A 189 -60.90 -3.39 10.07
CA ILE A 189 -62.19 -3.15 9.41
C ILE A 189 -61.94 -2.43 8.07
N LYS A 190 -62.78 -2.72 7.07
CA LYS A 190 -62.69 -2.25 5.67
C LYS A 190 -63.71 -1.10 5.38
N PRO A 191 -64.37 -0.96 4.21
CA PRO A 191 -63.93 -0.04 3.13
C PRO A 191 -65.02 0.91 2.59
N ASN A 192 -64.64 1.86 1.72
CA ASN A 192 -65.46 2.46 0.63
C ASN A 192 -64.61 3.45 -0.21
N GLY A 193 -64.87 3.77 -1.49
CA GLY A 193 -65.73 3.07 -2.46
C GLY A 193 -66.48 3.91 -3.53
N ARG A 194 -65.81 4.47 -4.57
CA ARG A 194 -66.34 4.85 -5.93
C ARG A 194 -65.22 5.51 -6.80
N ARG A 195 -64.95 5.05 -8.04
CA ARG A 195 -65.38 5.57 -9.39
C ARG A 195 -64.97 7.04 -9.66
N ARG A 196 -64.39 7.45 -10.82
CA ARG A 196 -64.12 6.87 -12.18
C ARG A 196 -62.83 7.60 -12.74
N SER A 197 -62.19 7.43 -13.93
CA SER A 197 -62.44 6.71 -15.21
C SER A 197 -61.15 6.52 -16.05
N ASP A 198 -61.23 5.67 -17.09
CA ASP A 198 -60.81 5.81 -18.52
C ASP A 198 -59.82 6.95 -18.90
N THR A 199 -58.79 6.77 -19.77
CA THR A 199 -58.72 5.96 -21.02
C THR A 199 -57.37 5.23 -21.27
N ALA A 200 -57.33 4.38 -22.32
CA ALA A 200 -56.12 3.69 -22.84
C ALA A 200 -55.15 4.63 -23.61
N VAL A 201 -53.96 4.21 -24.08
CA VAL A 201 -53.68 3.37 -25.28
C VAL A 201 -52.34 2.60 -25.19
N LYS A 202 -52.22 1.46 -25.90
CA LYS A 202 -50.99 0.68 -26.19
C LYS A 202 -51.09 0.14 -27.64
N PRO A 203 -50.01 0.11 -28.45
CA PRO A 203 -49.25 -1.13 -28.76
C PRO A 203 -47.72 -0.89 -28.65
N GLU A 204 -46.82 -1.82 -28.29
CA GLU A 204 -46.48 -3.20 -28.74
C GLU A 204 -45.49 -3.29 -29.93
N PRO A 205 -44.57 -4.29 -29.95
CA PRO A 205 -43.29 -4.21 -30.68
C PRO A 205 -43.09 -5.27 -31.79
N THR A 206 -42.10 -5.08 -32.68
CA THR A 206 -41.79 -6.02 -33.77
C THR A 206 -40.28 -6.20 -34.04
N SER A 207 -39.80 -7.44 -33.83
CA SER A 207 -38.87 -8.24 -34.66
C SER A 207 -37.57 -7.66 -35.28
N GLN A 208 -36.48 -8.43 -35.14
CA GLN A 208 -35.31 -8.46 -36.04
C GLN A 208 -35.69 -9.02 -37.44
N PRO A 209 -34.77 -9.01 -38.44
CA PRO A 209 -33.92 -10.20 -38.61
C PRO A 209 -32.46 -9.90 -39.03
N ASP A 210 -31.62 -10.94 -39.02
CA ASP A 210 -30.27 -10.94 -39.62
C ASP A 210 -30.30 -10.87 -41.16
N SER A 211 -29.22 -10.37 -41.76
CA SER A 211 -28.73 -10.89 -43.05
C SER A 211 -27.22 -10.68 -43.19
N THR A 212 -26.52 -11.71 -43.63
CA THR A 212 -25.10 -11.66 -44.02
C THR A 212 -24.97 -11.22 -45.48
N ASN A 213 -23.90 -10.48 -45.81
CA ASN A 213 -23.23 -10.73 -47.08
C ASN A 213 -21.74 -10.33 -47.06
N LYS A 214 -20.96 -10.97 -47.92
CA LYS A 214 -19.58 -10.56 -48.27
C LYS A 214 -19.61 -9.82 -49.59
N GLN A 215 -18.74 -8.83 -49.78
CA GLN A 215 -18.18 -8.58 -51.11
C GLN A 215 -16.79 -7.95 -51.01
N THR A 216 -15.93 -8.34 -51.94
CA THR A 216 -14.55 -7.89 -52.14
C THR A 216 -14.48 -7.12 -53.46
N PHE A 217 -13.64 -6.09 -53.56
CA PHE A 217 -12.66 -5.90 -54.64
C PHE A 217 -11.75 -4.69 -54.37
N ASP A 218 -10.65 -4.61 -55.10
CA ASP A 218 -9.45 -3.85 -54.74
C ASP A 218 -9.30 -2.47 -55.43
N ASP A 219 -8.33 -1.73 -54.89
CA ASP A 219 -7.47 -0.69 -55.50
C ASP A 219 -8.05 0.61 -56.08
N GLY A 220 -7.39 1.70 -55.67
CA GLY A 220 -7.69 3.10 -56.00
C GLY A 220 -6.66 4.06 -55.39
N GLU A 221 -5.39 3.87 -55.74
CA GLU A 221 -4.20 4.57 -55.21
C GLU A 221 -4.28 6.11 -55.27
N LEU A 222 -3.93 6.79 -54.16
CA LEU A 222 -3.30 8.12 -54.13
C LEU A 222 -2.72 8.44 -52.73
N ALA A 223 -1.62 9.19 -52.65
CA ALA A 223 -0.73 9.25 -51.47
C ALA A 223 -1.03 10.39 -50.46
N GLY A 224 -0.68 10.19 -49.18
CA GLY A 224 -1.02 11.11 -48.07
C GLY A 224 -0.19 11.01 -46.77
N VAL A 225 1.14 10.79 -46.87
CA VAL A 225 2.21 11.05 -45.87
C VAL A 225 1.89 11.03 -44.35
N ALA A 226 2.21 9.89 -43.72
CA ALA A 226 2.93 9.70 -42.44
C ALA A 226 2.34 10.10 -41.05
N ASN A 227 2.99 9.53 -40.01
CA ASN A 227 2.89 9.81 -38.57
C ASN A 227 1.58 9.48 -37.81
N GLN A 228 1.11 8.22 -37.89
CA GLN A 228 0.23 7.64 -36.86
C GLN A 228 0.56 6.19 -36.41
N ASP A 229 1.28 5.39 -37.21
CA ASP A 229 1.44 3.96 -36.87
C ASP A 229 2.58 3.60 -35.90
N LYS A 230 3.62 4.44 -35.77
CA LYS A 230 4.85 4.10 -35.03
C LYS A 230 4.62 3.83 -33.54
N GLU A 231 3.89 4.71 -32.86
CA GLU A 231 3.63 4.61 -31.41
C GLU A 231 2.83 3.33 -31.05
N SER A 232 1.92 2.90 -31.94
CA SER A 232 1.18 1.64 -31.77
C SER A 232 2.01 0.38 -32.02
N LEU A 233 3.12 0.53 -32.75
CA LEU A 233 4.04 -0.56 -33.09
C LEU A 233 4.91 -0.91 -31.89
N ASP A 234 5.49 0.09 -31.22
CA ASP A 234 6.36 -0.13 -30.06
C ASP A 234 5.61 -0.68 -28.85
N ALA A 235 4.38 -0.23 -28.59
CA ALA A 235 3.50 -0.82 -27.58
C ALA A 235 3.24 -2.33 -27.82
N ARG A 236 3.02 -2.75 -29.08
CA ARG A 236 2.87 -4.17 -29.45
C ARG A 236 4.20 -4.93 -29.37
N ASN A 237 5.31 -4.27 -29.73
CA ASN A 237 6.65 -4.84 -29.66
C ASN A 237 7.05 -5.18 -28.22
N ILE A 238 6.66 -4.40 -27.21
CA ILE A 238 6.96 -4.69 -25.79
C ILE A 238 6.40 -6.05 -25.36
N LYS A 239 5.09 -6.29 -25.51
CA LYS A 239 4.48 -7.60 -25.19
C LYS A 239 5.06 -8.73 -26.05
N ALA A 240 5.29 -8.48 -27.34
CA ALA A 240 5.84 -9.48 -28.26
C ALA A 240 7.30 -9.87 -27.93
N ALA A 241 8.17 -8.91 -27.62
CA ALA A 241 9.58 -9.14 -27.28
C ALA A 241 9.73 -9.84 -25.92
N ILE A 242 8.92 -9.44 -24.92
CA ILE A 242 8.85 -10.13 -23.63
C ILE A 242 8.43 -11.59 -23.81
N ALA A 243 7.39 -11.86 -24.62
CA ALA A 243 6.95 -13.22 -24.90
C ALA A 243 7.97 -14.04 -25.71
N ALA A 244 8.58 -13.45 -26.74
CA ALA A 244 9.57 -14.11 -27.58
C ALA A 244 10.85 -14.49 -26.81
N ARG A 245 11.32 -13.60 -25.91
CA ARG A 245 12.54 -13.86 -25.11
C ARG A 245 12.28 -14.80 -23.93
N ALA A 246 11.05 -14.88 -23.41
CA ALA A 246 10.66 -15.88 -22.41
C ALA A 246 10.70 -17.33 -22.93
N LEU A 247 10.64 -17.53 -24.25
CA LEU A 247 10.81 -18.85 -24.89
C LEU A 247 12.30 -19.26 -25.03
N LEU A 248 13.23 -18.30 -24.94
CA LEU A 248 14.66 -18.53 -25.06
C LEU A 248 15.31 -18.71 -23.68
N LYS A 249 15.31 -19.96 -23.17
CA LYS A 249 16.16 -20.34 -22.04
C LYS A 249 17.63 -20.20 -22.41
N PRO A 250 18.44 -19.37 -21.73
CA PRO A 250 19.89 -19.39 -21.86
C PRO A 250 20.48 -20.46 -20.93
N ASP A 251 21.45 -21.25 -21.41
CA ASP A 251 22.20 -22.16 -20.54
C ASP A 251 23.06 -21.40 -19.52
N LEU A 252 23.25 -22.02 -18.36
CA LEU A 252 23.93 -21.42 -17.20
C LEU A 252 25.42 -21.17 -17.46
N VAL A 253 25.80 -19.91 -17.73
CA VAL A 253 27.20 -19.45 -17.72
C VAL A 253 27.32 -18.23 -16.81
N PRO A 254 27.99 -18.33 -15.64
CA PRO A 254 28.08 -17.23 -14.69
C PRO A 254 29.00 -16.10 -15.20
N LYS A 255 28.43 -14.93 -15.49
CA LYS A 255 29.20 -13.71 -15.79
C LYS A 255 29.94 -13.23 -14.53
N LYS A 256 31.22 -12.86 -14.69
CA LYS A 256 32.02 -12.24 -13.61
C LYS A 256 31.45 -10.87 -13.24
N PRO A 257 31.51 -10.45 -11.95
CA PRO A 257 31.00 -9.15 -11.52
C PRO A 257 31.80 -7.99 -12.14
N LYS A 258 31.10 -6.92 -12.56
CA LYS A 258 31.72 -5.64 -12.92
C LYS A 258 32.44 -5.03 -11.69
N PRO A 259 33.55 -4.29 -11.87
CA PRO A 259 34.30 -3.72 -10.76
C PRO A 259 33.49 -2.64 -10.02
N LYS A 260 33.60 -2.60 -8.69
CA LYS A 260 32.98 -1.56 -7.86
C LYS A 260 33.73 -0.24 -8.01
N SER A 261 33.00 0.86 -8.14
CA SER A 261 33.55 2.20 -7.94
C SER A 261 34.09 2.35 -6.51
N LYS A 262 35.20 3.09 -6.35
CA LYS A 262 35.82 3.32 -5.04
C LYS A 262 35.08 4.44 -4.31
N PRO A 263 34.83 4.32 -2.98
CA PRO A 263 34.39 5.46 -2.20
C PRO A 263 35.52 6.50 -2.12
N GLN A 264 35.19 7.77 -2.29
CA GLN A 264 36.11 8.87 -2.03
C GLN A 264 36.42 8.94 -0.52
N LYS A 265 37.69 9.17 -0.18
CA LYS A 265 38.09 9.50 1.20
C LYS A 265 38.00 11.01 1.39
N VAL A 266 37.20 11.46 2.34
CA VAL A 266 37.43 12.76 2.99
C VAL A 266 38.44 12.50 4.11
N ALA A 267 39.61 13.15 4.04
CA ALA A 267 40.58 13.15 5.12
C ALA A 267 40.25 14.31 6.08
N ALA A 268 40.30 14.04 7.38
CA ALA A 268 40.31 15.08 8.40
C ALA A 268 41.76 15.32 8.81
N GLU A 269 42.22 16.57 8.75
CA GLU A 269 43.50 16.99 9.30
C GLU A 269 43.25 17.80 10.58
N THR A 270 43.91 17.41 11.66
CA THR A 270 43.90 18.10 12.95
C THR A 270 45.34 18.48 13.32
N PRO A 271 45.65 19.77 13.52
CA PRO A 271 46.87 20.19 14.19
C PRO A 271 46.63 20.29 15.71
N GLU A 272 47.50 19.66 16.50
CA GLU A 272 47.60 19.88 17.95
C GLU A 272 48.64 20.98 18.22
N ILE A 273 48.30 21.98 19.04
CA ILE A 273 49.23 22.85 19.76
C ILE A 273 48.67 23.06 21.18
N GLU A 274 49.58 23.26 22.15
CA GLU A 274 49.40 22.96 23.56
C GLU A 274 48.71 24.05 24.42
N GLU A 275 48.64 23.76 25.71
CA GLU A 275 47.95 24.44 26.82
C GLU A 275 48.34 25.93 27.02
N ASP A 276 47.44 26.76 27.59
CA ASP A 276 47.60 27.20 29.00
C ASP A 276 46.39 27.94 29.64
N THR A 277 46.13 27.67 30.92
CA THR A 277 45.32 28.44 31.92
C THR A 277 43.79 28.73 31.73
N VAL A 278 43.17 29.13 32.86
CA VAL A 278 41.73 29.11 33.29
C VAL A 278 41.62 30.07 34.53
N PRO A 279 40.49 30.64 35.05
CA PRO A 279 39.01 30.59 34.74
C PRO A 279 38.28 31.99 34.68
N VAL A 280 36.92 31.97 34.75
CA VAL A 280 35.92 33.03 35.17
C VAL A 280 35.74 34.30 34.31
N GLU A 281 34.59 35.01 34.27
CA GLU A 281 33.35 34.98 35.11
C GLU A 281 32.03 35.40 34.35
N GLU A 282 30.89 34.85 34.80
CA GLU A 282 29.48 35.34 34.71
C GLU A 282 28.85 35.89 33.39
N SER A 283 27.65 36.52 33.51
CA SER A 283 26.63 36.76 32.46
C SER A 283 25.73 37.97 32.85
N PRO A 284 24.49 38.16 32.32
CA PRO A 284 24.12 38.73 31.01
C PRO A 284 23.24 40.01 31.12
N LYS A 285 22.91 40.71 29.99
CA LYS A 285 21.56 41.32 29.69
C LYS A 285 21.45 42.14 28.38
N GLU A 286 20.19 42.40 28.01
CA GLU A 286 19.64 43.16 26.85
C GLU A 286 19.30 44.64 27.22
N PRO A 287 18.45 45.43 26.48
CA PRO A 287 18.64 46.02 25.14
C PRO A 287 18.23 47.53 25.00
N ALA A 288 18.45 48.15 23.82
CA ALA A 288 17.78 49.36 23.30
C ALA A 288 17.81 49.34 21.74
N LYS A 289 16.83 49.78 20.91
CA LYS A 289 16.01 51.03 20.82
C LYS A 289 16.83 52.30 20.45
N GLU A 290 16.46 53.16 19.49
CA GLU A 290 15.42 53.16 18.43
C GLU A 290 15.61 54.35 17.45
N GLN A 291 15.34 54.18 16.13
CA GLN A 291 14.91 55.23 15.15
C GLN A 291 15.86 56.44 14.81
N PRO A 292 15.54 57.37 13.86
CA PRO A 292 15.07 57.18 12.47
C PRO A 292 15.82 58.05 11.39
N ILE A 293 15.29 58.05 10.15
CA ILE A 293 15.75 58.75 8.92
C ILE A 293 15.45 60.29 8.92
N PRO A 294 16.04 61.09 8.02
CA PRO A 294 15.25 61.62 6.88
C PRO A 294 16.01 61.70 5.52
N ALA A 295 15.29 62.01 4.43
CA ALA A 295 15.82 62.07 3.05
C ALA A 295 15.40 63.35 2.28
N VAL A 296 16.15 63.73 1.24
CA VAL A 296 15.81 64.78 0.24
C VAL A 296 16.33 64.37 -1.16
N LEU A 297 15.63 64.78 -2.23
CA LEU A 297 15.89 64.43 -3.64
C LEU A 297 16.80 65.43 -4.39
N LYS A 298 17.32 65.02 -5.56
CA LYS A 298 17.34 65.86 -6.78
C LYS A 298 17.69 65.11 -8.08
N GLU A 299 17.15 65.62 -9.19
CA GLU A 299 17.50 65.33 -10.60
C GLU A 299 18.57 66.38 -11.07
N ALA A 300 19.21 66.34 -12.26
CA ALA A 300 19.01 65.60 -13.50
C ALA A 300 20.32 65.52 -14.37
N ASP A 301 20.18 64.97 -15.59
CA ASP A 301 20.94 65.23 -16.83
C ASP A 301 22.34 64.60 -17.16
N VAL A 302 22.27 63.64 -18.10
CA VAL A 302 22.98 63.59 -19.41
C VAL A 302 24.43 63.07 -19.53
N ALA A 303 24.61 62.25 -20.59
CA ALA A 303 25.82 61.79 -21.29
C ALA A 303 26.65 60.66 -20.67
N GLY A 304 26.74 59.54 -21.42
CA GLY A 304 27.61 58.40 -21.14
C GLY A 304 26.98 57.08 -21.58
N GLU A 305 27.24 56.65 -22.82
CA GLU A 305 27.11 55.24 -23.21
C GLU A 305 28.36 54.49 -22.71
N PRO A 306 28.22 53.41 -21.92
CA PRO A 306 29.17 52.31 -21.90
C PRO A 306 28.72 51.23 -22.89
N GLU A 307 29.70 50.49 -23.42
CA GLU A 307 29.47 49.41 -24.38
C GLU A 307 28.74 48.22 -23.72
N SER A 308 28.07 47.40 -24.54
CA SER A 308 27.30 46.26 -24.05
C SER A 308 28.20 45.16 -23.49
N GLU A 309 28.33 45.09 -22.17
CA GLU A 309 28.63 43.82 -21.51
C GLU A 309 27.50 42.86 -21.83
N VAL A 310 27.82 41.78 -22.55
CA VAL A 310 26.88 40.68 -22.79
C VAL A 310 26.70 39.93 -21.48
N ASP A 311 25.51 40.03 -20.89
CA ASP A 311 25.08 39.12 -19.84
C ASP A 311 25.25 37.70 -20.36
N ALA A 312 26.25 37.00 -19.84
CA ALA A 312 26.41 35.58 -20.09
C ALA A 312 25.24 34.88 -19.38
N GLU A 313 24.24 34.45 -20.16
CA GLU A 313 23.28 33.46 -19.67
C GLU A 313 24.08 32.31 -19.05
N PRO A 314 23.75 31.87 -17.83
CA PRO A 314 24.49 30.77 -17.21
C PRO A 314 24.31 29.56 -18.11
N GLU A 315 25.41 29.08 -18.71
CA GLU A 315 25.44 27.81 -19.43
C GLU A 315 24.93 26.75 -18.46
N ILE A 316 23.69 26.32 -18.68
CA ILE A 316 23.12 25.18 -17.98
C ILE A 316 23.93 24.01 -18.50
N ASP A 317 24.75 23.40 -17.64
CA ASP A 317 25.40 22.12 -17.92
C ASP A 317 24.31 21.19 -18.48
N GLU A 318 24.37 20.87 -19.77
CA GLU A 318 23.44 19.96 -20.41
C GLU A 318 23.70 18.57 -19.81
N GLU A 319 22.97 18.24 -18.72
CA GLU A 319 23.08 16.96 -18.01
C GLU A 319 23.02 15.83 -19.04
N GLU A 320 24.17 15.17 -19.27
CA GLU A 320 24.39 14.25 -20.38
C GLU A 320 23.25 13.23 -20.44
N LEU A 321 22.31 13.44 -21.37
CA LEU A 321 21.05 12.71 -21.40
C LEU A 321 21.32 11.27 -21.82
N VAL A 322 21.61 10.43 -20.82
CA VAL A 322 21.78 9.00 -21.00
C VAL A 322 20.48 8.43 -21.53
N GLU A 323 20.45 8.07 -22.82
CA GLU A 323 19.39 7.29 -23.43
C GLU A 323 19.37 5.88 -22.79
N ILE A 324 18.67 5.77 -21.66
CA ILE A 324 18.46 4.48 -20.99
C ILE A 324 17.46 3.69 -21.82
N ASP A 325 17.87 2.55 -22.38
CA ASP A 325 16.98 1.63 -23.09
C ASP A 325 15.89 1.12 -22.11
N LEU A 326 14.70 1.69 -22.28
CA LEU A 326 13.49 1.34 -21.54
C LEU A 326 13.15 -0.15 -21.70
N GLN A 327 13.41 -0.75 -22.86
CA GLN A 327 13.15 -2.16 -23.12
C GLN A 327 14.16 -3.06 -22.40
N GLU A 328 15.45 -2.71 -22.39
CA GLU A 328 16.45 -3.43 -21.58
C GLU A 328 16.09 -3.35 -20.09
N ALA A 329 15.72 -2.16 -19.59
CA ALA A 329 15.33 -1.98 -18.19
C ALA A 329 14.06 -2.76 -17.80
N LEU A 330 13.05 -2.82 -18.68
CA LEU A 330 11.83 -3.62 -18.47
C LEU A 330 12.13 -5.13 -18.49
N VAL A 331 13.02 -5.59 -19.39
CA VAL A 331 13.43 -7.00 -19.47
C VAL A 331 14.27 -7.42 -18.27
N ASP A 332 15.20 -6.57 -17.83
CA ASP A 332 16.06 -6.85 -16.66
C ASP A 332 15.26 -6.80 -15.35
N HIS A 333 14.25 -5.92 -15.25
CA HIS A 333 13.28 -5.95 -14.17
C HIS A 333 12.39 -7.19 -14.20
N LYS A 334 11.94 -7.64 -15.37
CA LYS A 334 11.19 -8.90 -15.47
C LYS A 334 12.03 -10.10 -15.02
N LEU A 335 13.31 -10.16 -15.39
CA LEU A 335 14.23 -11.19 -14.89
C LEU A 335 14.39 -11.12 -13.36
N TRP A 336 14.42 -9.90 -12.81
CA TRP A 336 14.42 -9.67 -11.36
C TRP A 336 13.15 -10.17 -10.67
N VAL A 337 11.96 -9.92 -11.23
CA VAL A 337 10.69 -10.45 -10.71
C VAL A 337 10.66 -11.98 -10.82
N ASP A 338 10.88 -12.53 -12.02
CA ASP A 338 10.76 -13.96 -12.32
C ASP A 338 11.73 -14.84 -11.50
N THR A 339 12.91 -14.31 -11.12
CA THR A 339 13.88 -15.03 -10.29
C THR A 339 13.71 -14.81 -8.79
N GLY A 340 12.83 -13.89 -8.37
CA GLY A 340 12.71 -13.46 -6.98
C GLY A 340 13.90 -12.64 -6.48
N GLY A 341 14.50 -11.85 -7.37
CA GLY A 341 15.62 -10.94 -7.11
C GLY A 341 17.00 -11.59 -7.06
N LYS A 342 17.22 -12.70 -7.78
CA LYS A 342 18.52 -13.39 -7.86
C LYS A 342 19.37 -12.92 -9.04
N GLU A 343 18.70 -12.58 -10.14
CA GLU A 343 19.30 -12.07 -11.37
C GLU A 343 18.54 -10.80 -11.80
N GLY A 344 19.09 -10.06 -12.77
CA GLY A 344 18.56 -8.75 -13.17
C GLY A 344 18.59 -7.68 -12.07
N SER A 345 17.89 -6.57 -12.30
CA SER A 345 17.85 -5.40 -11.42
C SER A 345 16.47 -4.77 -11.37
N VAL A 346 16.18 -4.00 -10.32
CA VAL A 346 14.93 -3.25 -10.21
C VAL A 346 15.03 -2.01 -11.10
N MET A 347 14.12 -1.85 -12.07
CA MET A 347 14.03 -0.66 -12.91
C MET A 347 13.92 0.59 -12.04
N ALA A 348 14.90 1.49 -12.18
CA ALA A 348 15.03 2.73 -11.43
C ALA A 348 15.42 3.85 -12.40
N ILE A 349 14.40 4.46 -13.04
CA ILE A 349 14.53 5.50 -14.06
C ILE A 349 13.60 6.64 -13.65
N GLU A 350 14.18 7.77 -13.27
CA GLU A 350 13.42 9.00 -13.03
C GLU A 350 13.06 9.63 -14.39
N HIS A 351 11.93 10.34 -14.46
CA HIS A 351 11.39 10.92 -15.70
C HIS A 351 11.11 9.91 -16.83
N ALA A 352 11.04 8.61 -16.53
CA ALA A 352 10.80 7.55 -17.52
C ALA A 352 9.56 7.82 -18.38
N ASP A 353 9.73 7.83 -19.70
CA ASP A 353 8.65 8.01 -20.66
C ASP A 353 7.99 6.65 -20.96
N LEU A 354 6.78 6.47 -20.45
CA LEU A 354 5.94 5.28 -20.59
C LEU A 354 4.60 5.65 -21.23
N ARG A 355 4.55 6.77 -21.98
CA ARG A 355 3.36 7.25 -22.69
C ARG A 355 2.86 6.23 -23.70
N ASP A 356 1.54 6.10 -23.79
CA ASP A 356 0.81 5.27 -24.76
C ASP A 356 1.20 3.76 -24.76
N ALA A 357 2.02 3.32 -23.79
CA ALA A 357 2.58 1.97 -23.72
C ALA A 357 1.56 0.91 -23.26
N ASP A 358 1.64 -0.30 -23.84
CA ASP A 358 0.78 -1.43 -23.46
C ASP A 358 1.40 -2.26 -22.33
N LEU A 359 1.17 -1.79 -21.10
CA LEU A 359 1.73 -2.33 -19.85
C LEU A 359 0.76 -3.29 -19.12
N GLU A 360 -0.23 -3.85 -19.81
CA GLU A 360 -1.26 -4.65 -19.14
C GLU A 360 -0.70 -5.95 -18.58
N GLY A 361 -0.96 -6.17 -17.28
CA GLY A 361 -0.49 -7.33 -16.52
C GLY A 361 1.00 -7.33 -16.18
N ILE A 362 1.74 -6.25 -16.42
CA ILE A 362 3.16 -6.16 -16.06
C ILE A 362 3.34 -6.13 -14.53
N ASP A 363 4.37 -6.79 -14.01
CA ASP A 363 4.87 -6.52 -12.64
C ASP A 363 6.02 -5.51 -12.76
N LEU A 364 5.82 -4.35 -12.13
CA LEU A 364 6.76 -3.23 -12.00
C LEU A 364 7.04 -2.97 -10.52
N SER A 365 6.92 -4.00 -9.68
CA SER A 365 6.94 -3.84 -8.23
C SER A 365 8.30 -3.34 -7.74
N ARG A 366 8.25 -2.42 -6.77
CA ARG A 366 9.41 -1.75 -6.16
C ARG A 366 10.20 -0.82 -7.10
N CYS A 367 9.78 -0.64 -8.36
CA CYS A 367 10.48 0.25 -9.30
C CYS A 367 10.56 1.70 -8.82
N GLY A 368 11.69 2.35 -9.12
CA GLY A 368 11.90 3.78 -8.92
C GLY A 368 11.51 4.53 -10.18
N LEU A 369 10.32 5.14 -10.20
CA LEU A 369 9.71 5.76 -11.39
C LEU A 369 9.17 7.15 -11.01
N ARG A 370 10.00 7.95 -10.32
CA ARG A 370 9.67 9.33 -9.93
C ARG A 370 9.54 10.18 -11.19
N PHE A 371 8.54 11.05 -11.22
CA PHE A 371 8.23 11.92 -12.36
C PHE A 371 7.93 11.18 -13.68
N ALA A 372 7.79 9.85 -13.68
CA ALA A 372 7.54 9.06 -14.88
C ALA A 372 6.16 9.37 -15.48
N SER A 373 6.08 9.32 -16.81
CA SER A 373 4.89 9.66 -17.59
C SER A 373 4.22 8.40 -18.12
N PHE A 374 3.09 8.01 -17.52
CA PHE A 374 2.24 6.90 -17.96
C PHE A 374 1.05 7.39 -18.79
N ARG A 375 1.12 8.60 -19.37
CA ARG A 375 -0.04 9.23 -20.01
C ARG A 375 -0.61 8.32 -21.10
N ASN A 376 -1.93 8.17 -21.14
CA ASN A 376 -2.66 7.27 -22.05
C ASN A 376 -2.35 5.76 -21.93
N ALA A 377 -1.35 5.34 -21.14
CA ALA A 377 -0.84 3.97 -21.14
C ALA A 377 -1.87 2.95 -20.63
N ASN A 378 -1.76 1.71 -21.12
CA ASN A 378 -2.63 0.61 -20.73
C ASN A 378 -2.04 -0.20 -19.56
N CYS A 379 -2.05 0.37 -18.35
CA CYS A 379 -1.60 -0.27 -17.11
C CYS A 379 -2.66 -1.19 -16.45
N LYS A 380 -3.58 -1.76 -17.24
CA LYS A 380 -4.64 -2.65 -16.75
C LYS A 380 -4.06 -3.90 -16.09
N ASN A 381 -4.60 -4.32 -14.96
CA ASN A 381 -4.07 -5.43 -14.13
C ASN A 381 -2.59 -5.27 -13.70
N ALA A 382 -1.93 -4.12 -13.91
CA ALA A 382 -0.50 -3.97 -13.64
C ALA A 382 -0.19 -3.98 -12.14
N VAL A 383 0.92 -4.60 -11.76
CA VAL A 383 1.39 -4.73 -10.38
C VAL A 383 2.46 -3.67 -10.11
N LEU A 384 1.98 -2.46 -9.82
CA LEU A 384 2.73 -1.25 -9.47
C LEU A 384 2.87 -1.09 -7.94
N ARG A 385 3.06 -2.20 -7.21
CA ARG A 385 3.16 -2.25 -5.74
C ARG A 385 4.55 -1.79 -5.25
N ARG A 386 4.61 -1.01 -4.17
CA ARG A 386 5.84 -0.44 -3.55
C ARG A 386 6.72 0.44 -4.44
N CYS A 387 6.26 0.86 -5.60
CA CYS A 387 7.03 1.73 -6.48
C CYS A 387 7.21 3.12 -5.85
N ASP A 388 8.31 3.81 -6.17
CA ASP A 388 8.43 5.25 -5.95
C ASP A 388 7.93 5.98 -7.20
N LEU A 389 6.63 6.28 -7.22
CA LEU A 389 5.89 6.97 -8.28
C LEU A 389 5.56 8.41 -7.84
N THR A 390 6.44 9.01 -7.03
CA THR A 390 6.30 10.40 -6.58
C THR A 390 6.23 11.32 -7.80
N ALA A 391 5.18 12.15 -7.85
CA ALA A 391 4.83 13.06 -8.94
C ALA A 391 4.67 12.44 -10.35
N ALA A 392 4.41 11.13 -10.46
CA ALA A 392 4.14 10.47 -11.73
C ALA A 392 2.84 10.97 -12.41
N ASP A 393 2.83 10.98 -13.75
CA ASP A 393 1.68 11.38 -14.57
C ASP A 393 0.88 10.16 -15.04
N PHE A 394 -0.27 9.92 -14.42
CA PHE A 394 -1.24 8.89 -14.81
C PHE A 394 -2.46 9.51 -15.54
N VAL A 395 -2.31 10.67 -16.18
CA VAL A 395 -3.43 11.28 -16.93
C VAL A 395 -3.86 10.39 -18.09
N GLN A 396 -5.16 10.13 -18.20
CA GLN A 396 -5.78 9.27 -19.23
C GLN A 396 -5.29 7.79 -19.22
N THR A 397 -4.49 7.36 -18.23
CA THR A 397 -4.01 5.97 -18.10
C THR A 397 -5.15 5.01 -17.75
N ASN A 398 -5.16 3.82 -18.34
CA ASN A 398 -6.01 2.73 -17.89
C ASN A 398 -5.35 2.00 -16.71
N LEU A 399 -5.93 2.09 -15.51
CA LEU A 399 -5.46 1.42 -14.28
C LEU A 399 -6.50 0.42 -13.76
N GLU A 400 -7.39 -0.09 -14.62
CA GLU A 400 -8.43 -1.04 -14.22
C GLU A 400 -7.79 -2.28 -13.56
N SER A 401 -8.18 -2.55 -12.32
CA SER A 401 -7.69 -3.64 -11.47
C SER A 401 -6.16 -3.64 -11.25
N ALA A 402 -5.48 -2.52 -11.47
CA ALA A 402 -4.06 -2.35 -11.15
C ALA A 402 -3.83 -2.31 -9.62
N ASN A 403 -2.66 -2.76 -9.18
CA ASN A 403 -2.25 -2.81 -7.78
C ASN A 403 -1.14 -1.80 -7.50
N LEU A 404 -1.48 -0.66 -6.91
CA LEU A 404 -0.59 0.42 -6.46
C LEU A 404 -0.39 0.39 -4.93
N ALA A 405 -0.61 -0.75 -4.27
CA ALA A 405 -0.48 -0.86 -2.83
C ALA A 405 0.94 -0.56 -2.34
N ALA A 406 1.02 0.07 -1.16
CA ALA A 406 2.28 0.45 -0.50
C ALA A 406 3.21 1.39 -1.30
N SER A 407 2.78 1.89 -2.46
CA SER A 407 3.58 2.77 -3.32
C SER A 407 3.60 4.22 -2.83
N ARG A 408 4.64 4.96 -3.20
CA ARG A 408 4.72 6.41 -2.99
C ARG A 408 4.14 7.09 -4.23
N LEU A 409 3.10 7.89 -4.05
CA LEU A 409 2.32 8.53 -5.12
C LEU A 409 2.07 10.01 -4.77
N SER A 410 2.96 10.60 -3.96
CA SER A 410 2.80 11.98 -3.50
C SER A 410 2.88 12.92 -4.70
N GLY A 411 1.85 13.76 -4.89
CA GLY A 411 1.71 14.65 -6.04
C GLY A 411 1.36 13.98 -7.38
N ALA A 412 1.10 12.66 -7.42
CA ALA A 412 0.76 11.97 -8.68
C ALA A 412 -0.57 12.45 -9.28
N ARG A 413 -0.67 12.51 -10.62
CA ARG A 413 -1.83 13.04 -11.35
C ARG A 413 -2.66 11.90 -11.96
N PHE A 414 -3.95 11.77 -11.60
CA PHE A 414 -4.85 10.72 -12.10
C PHE A 414 -6.06 11.27 -12.88
N ASN A 415 -5.98 12.49 -13.43
CA ASN A 415 -7.10 13.07 -14.17
C ASN A 415 -7.42 12.23 -15.42
N GLU A 416 -8.71 11.94 -15.63
CA GLU A 416 -9.22 11.09 -16.72
C GLU A 416 -8.73 9.61 -16.71
N ALA A 417 -8.02 9.17 -15.66
CA ALA A 417 -7.59 7.78 -15.51
C ALA A 417 -8.74 6.79 -15.24
N THR A 418 -8.67 5.57 -15.78
CA THR A 418 -9.64 4.52 -15.46
C THR A 418 -9.22 3.78 -14.18
N LEU A 419 -9.83 4.14 -13.04
CA LEU A 419 -9.46 3.65 -11.70
C LEU A 419 -10.31 2.48 -11.17
N ARG A 420 -11.05 1.77 -12.03
CA ARG A 420 -11.99 0.74 -11.57
C ARG A 420 -11.28 -0.45 -10.92
N ASN A 421 -11.71 -0.84 -9.71
CA ASN A 421 -11.10 -1.89 -8.89
C ASN A 421 -9.62 -1.65 -8.50
N THR A 422 -9.05 -0.47 -8.73
CA THR A 422 -7.62 -0.20 -8.45
C THR A 422 -7.31 -0.27 -6.94
N VAL A 423 -6.26 -1.00 -6.57
CA VAL A 423 -5.86 -1.17 -5.16
C VAL A 423 -4.80 -0.12 -4.80
N PHE A 424 -5.10 0.75 -3.84
CA PHE A 424 -4.16 1.75 -3.29
C PHE A 424 -3.74 1.42 -1.85
N LEU A 425 -3.89 0.17 -1.41
CA LEU A 425 -3.78 -0.21 0.01
C LEU A 425 -2.49 0.29 0.67
N GLY A 426 -2.61 1.15 1.68
CA GLY A 426 -1.47 1.70 2.42
C GLY A 426 -0.48 2.57 1.62
N SER A 427 -0.89 3.10 0.45
CA SER A 427 -0.04 3.99 -0.37
C SER A 427 -0.03 5.44 0.14
N ASP A 428 0.99 6.21 -0.25
CA ASP A 428 1.06 7.64 0.04
C ASP A 428 0.51 8.47 -1.13
N LEU A 429 -0.75 8.88 -1.05
CA LEU A 429 -1.45 9.70 -2.04
C LEU A 429 -1.45 11.20 -1.66
N SER A 430 -0.53 11.65 -0.80
CA SER A 430 -0.50 13.05 -0.37
C SER A 430 -0.37 14.01 -1.56
N ASN A 431 -1.18 15.06 -1.58
CA ASN A 431 -1.26 16.03 -2.70
C ASN A 431 -1.61 15.43 -4.10
N ALA A 432 -1.94 14.14 -4.21
CA ALA A 432 -2.30 13.52 -5.48
C ALA A 432 -3.64 14.08 -6.04
N CYS A 433 -3.76 14.13 -7.37
CA CYS A 433 -4.91 14.73 -8.05
C CYS A 433 -5.89 13.67 -8.56
N PHE A 434 -7.07 13.61 -7.96
CA PHE A 434 -8.21 12.76 -8.33
C PHE A 434 -9.46 13.59 -8.70
N LYS A 435 -9.27 14.85 -9.12
CA LYS A 435 -10.40 15.76 -9.40
C LYS A 435 -11.31 15.19 -10.49
N GLY A 436 -12.59 15.04 -10.19
CA GLY A 436 -13.61 14.52 -11.11
C GLY A 436 -13.64 13.00 -11.30
N MET A 437 -12.81 12.23 -10.58
CA MET A 437 -12.60 10.81 -10.88
C MET A 437 -13.65 9.88 -10.27
N HIS A 438 -13.90 8.73 -10.93
CA HIS A 438 -14.80 7.68 -10.46
C HIS A 438 -14.02 6.53 -9.82
N LEU A 439 -13.98 6.47 -8.49
CA LEU A 439 -13.23 5.47 -7.72
C LEU A 439 -14.11 4.26 -7.37
N ILE A 440 -14.61 3.57 -8.40
CA ILE A 440 -15.49 2.41 -8.27
C ILE A 440 -14.67 1.20 -7.82
N ASN A 441 -15.03 0.62 -6.67
CA ASN A 441 -14.40 -0.55 -6.02
C ASN A 441 -12.95 -0.36 -5.56
N CYS A 442 -12.34 0.83 -5.67
CA CYS A 442 -10.95 1.05 -5.24
C CYS A 442 -10.77 0.75 -3.75
N ASP A 443 -9.65 0.16 -3.33
CA ASP A 443 -9.30 0.04 -1.90
C ASP A 443 -8.38 1.19 -1.48
N LEU A 444 -8.90 2.09 -0.63
CA LEU A 444 -8.18 3.23 -0.05
C LEU A 444 -7.76 2.99 1.40
N SER A 445 -7.87 1.77 1.95
CA SER A 445 -7.59 1.52 3.38
C SER A 445 -6.17 1.93 3.74
N GLY A 446 -6.03 2.78 4.75
CA GLY A 446 -4.73 3.21 5.29
C GLY A 446 -3.91 4.11 4.37
N THR A 447 -4.44 4.55 3.22
CA THR A 447 -3.81 5.57 2.38
C THR A 447 -3.60 6.88 3.12
N ASN A 448 -2.49 7.57 2.84
CA ASN A 448 -2.32 8.96 3.25
C ASN A 448 -2.96 9.90 2.22
N LEU A 449 -4.07 10.54 2.57
CA LEU A 449 -4.80 11.47 1.67
C LEU A 449 -4.52 12.96 1.98
N ALA A 450 -3.47 13.27 2.73
CA ALA A 450 -3.16 14.64 3.14
C ALA A 450 -2.94 15.57 1.92
N GLY A 451 -3.80 16.58 1.73
CA GLY A 451 -3.75 17.51 0.61
C GLY A 451 -4.30 16.98 -0.73
N ALA A 452 -4.63 15.68 -0.82
CA ALA A 452 -5.11 15.04 -2.04
C ALA A 452 -6.41 15.69 -2.56
N ASP A 453 -6.56 15.84 -3.88
CA ASP A 453 -7.67 16.58 -4.49
C ASP A 453 -8.75 15.63 -5.02
N PHE A 454 -9.83 15.47 -4.27
CA PHE A 454 -11.03 14.69 -4.62
C PHE A 454 -12.25 15.58 -4.91
N ARG A 455 -12.04 16.87 -5.23
CA ARG A 455 -13.14 17.75 -5.66
C ARG A 455 -13.82 17.15 -6.89
N ASP A 456 -15.16 17.18 -6.90
CA ASP A 456 -15.99 16.63 -7.98
C ASP A 456 -15.90 15.10 -8.19
N ALA A 457 -15.16 14.35 -7.35
CA ALA A 457 -14.95 12.91 -7.50
C ALA A 457 -16.09 12.05 -6.92
N ASP A 458 -16.32 10.86 -7.49
CA ASP A 458 -17.24 9.85 -6.95
C ASP A 458 -16.46 8.74 -6.22
N LEU A 459 -16.43 8.83 -4.88
CA LEU A 459 -15.89 7.84 -3.95
C LEU A 459 -17.00 6.93 -3.38
N SER A 460 -18.25 6.98 -3.87
CA SER A 460 -19.39 6.29 -3.22
C SER A 460 -19.30 4.76 -3.28
N GLY A 461 -18.49 4.23 -4.21
CA GLY A 461 -18.13 2.81 -4.32
C GLY A 461 -16.71 2.47 -3.84
N ALA A 462 -16.00 3.39 -3.17
CA ALA A 462 -14.65 3.15 -2.67
C ALA A 462 -14.66 2.41 -1.33
N ASN A 463 -13.76 1.45 -1.18
CA ASN A 463 -13.55 0.63 0.00
C ASN A 463 -12.48 1.25 0.91
N GLY A 464 -12.51 0.87 2.20
CA GLY A 464 -11.42 1.17 3.13
C GLY A 464 -11.32 2.60 3.67
N LEU A 465 -12.09 3.54 3.11
CA LEU A 465 -12.00 4.96 3.45
C LEU A 465 -12.55 5.27 4.86
N PHE A 466 -11.72 5.90 5.69
CA PHE A 466 -12.06 6.39 7.03
C PHE A 466 -12.26 7.91 7.05
N ALA A 467 -13.08 8.41 7.97
CA ALA A 467 -13.38 9.84 8.11
C ALA A 467 -12.10 10.68 8.34
N GLU A 468 -11.16 10.18 9.13
CA GLU A 468 -9.89 10.83 9.44
C GLU A 468 -8.92 10.93 8.25
N GLN A 469 -9.09 10.13 7.19
CA GLN A 469 -8.33 10.27 5.94
C GLN A 469 -8.90 11.39 5.09
N ILE A 470 -10.20 11.32 4.79
CA ILE A 470 -10.88 12.26 3.88
C ILE A 470 -10.99 13.67 4.47
N GLN A 471 -11.03 13.82 5.81
CA GLN A 471 -10.92 15.12 6.49
C GLN A 471 -9.57 15.84 6.26
N ARG A 472 -8.54 15.15 5.74
CA ARG A 472 -7.23 15.73 5.41
C ARG A 472 -7.07 15.98 3.91
N ALA A 473 -8.06 15.59 3.10
CA ALA A 473 -8.10 15.78 1.67
C ALA A 473 -8.94 17.02 1.29
N ARG A 474 -8.84 17.44 0.04
CA ARG A 474 -9.59 18.56 -0.54
C ARG A 474 -10.83 17.98 -1.23
N VAL A 475 -12.01 18.29 -0.69
CA VAL A 475 -13.33 17.86 -1.19
C VAL A 475 -14.23 19.07 -1.41
N ASN A 476 -15.33 18.91 -2.15
CA ASN A 476 -16.36 19.92 -2.31
C ASN A 476 -17.77 19.31 -2.21
N THR A 477 -18.81 20.13 -2.43
CA THR A 477 -20.23 19.71 -2.42
C THR A 477 -20.56 18.62 -3.44
N ASN A 478 -19.73 18.46 -4.47
CA ASN A 478 -19.93 17.50 -5.55
C ASN A 478 -19.23 16.16 -5.26
N THR A 479 -18.26 16.13 -4.34
CA THR A 479 -17.56 14.91 -3.93
C THR A 479 -18.54 13.93 -3.27
N ARG A 480 -18.80 12.79 -3.90
CA ARG A 480 -19.72 11.77 -3.39
C ARG A 480 -18.96 10.78 -2.51
N LEU A 481 -19.36 10.64 -1.25
CA LEU A 481 -18.70 9.78 -0.26
C LEU A 481 -19.44 8.44 -0.08
N PRO A 482 -18.78 7.39 0.45
CA PRO A 482 -19.44 6.14 0.84
C PRO A 482 -20.60 6.39 1.81
N ARG A 483 -21.74 5.70 1.62
CA ARG A 483 -22.98 5.91 2.40
C ARG A 483 -22.83 5.78 3.92
N ASN A 484 -21.83 5.02 4.36
CA ASN A 484 -21.49 4.76 5.76
C ASN A 484 -20.51 5.79 6.36
N LEU A 485 -19.89 6.64 5.54
CA LEU A 485 -18.92 7.63 5.98
C LEU A 485 -19.62 8.98 6.25
N LYS A 486 -19.56 9.44 7.50
CA LYS A 486 -19.97 10.78 7.89
C LYS A 486 -18.74 11.60 8.29
N LEU A 487 -18.54 12.74 7.63
CA LEU A 487 -17.61 13.76 8.11
C LEU A 487 -18.12 14.28 9.46
N ARG A 488 -17.20 14.60 10.38
CA ARG A 488 -17.55 15.49 11.50
C ARG A 488 -17.54 16.91 10.97
N SER A 489 -18.63 17.64 11.23
CA SER A 489 -18.75 19.10 11.11
C SER A 489 -17.85 19.79 12.11
#